data_AF-S6GI43-F1
#
_entry.id   AF-S6GI43-F1
#
_cell.length_a   1.000
_cell.length_b   1.000
_cell.length_c   1.000
_cell.angle_alpha   90.00
_cell.angle_beta   90.00
_cell.angle_gamma   90.00
#
_symmetry.space_group_name_H-M   'P 1'
#
loop_
_entity.id
_entity.type
_entity.pdbx_description
1 polymer ?
#
loop_
_entity_poly.entity_id
_entity_poly.type
_entity_poly.pdbx_seq_one_letter_code
_entity_poly.pdbx_strand_id
1 'polypeptide(L)'
;MNEKFIDGLSQQFSALVKNLPKGAELPGQEQVKALLQSALAKLDLVTRDEFDAQAAVLSRTRQKVEALEVRMTKLESQLNQSLNQAS
;
A
#
# COMPACT_ATOMS: atom_id res chain seq x y z
N MET A 1 -3.03 8.01 5.21
CA MET A 1 -3.91 8.52 4.14
C MET A 1 -3.49 9.97 3.90
N ASN A 2 -3.02 10.33 2.70
CA ASN A 2 -2.36 11.63 2.48
C ASN A 2 -3.34 12.81 2.55
N GLU A 3 -3.11 13.75 3.47
CA GLU A 3 -3.90 14.98 3.67
C GLU A 3 -4.03 15.82 2.38
N LYS A 4 -2.94 15.87 1.60
CA LYS A 4 -2.88 16.52 0.27
C LYS A 4 -3.89 15.98 -0.75
N PHE A 5 -4.32 14.73 -0.62
CA PHE A 5 -5.34 14.15 -1.50
C PHE A 5 -6.74 14.68 -1.18
N ILE A 6 -7.07 14.76 0.11
CA ILE A 6 -8.36 15.29 0.58
C ILE A 6 -8.47 16.77 0.21
N ASP A 7 -7.38 17.53 0.36
CA ASP A 7 -7.33 18.92 -0.05
C ASP A 7 -7.51 19.10 -1.57
N GLY A 8 -6.83 18.28 -2.37
CA GLY A 8 -6.97 18.32 -3.83
C GLY A 8 -8.38 17.96 -4.31
N LEU A 9 -9.02 16.96 -3.69
CA LEU A 9 -10.40 16.58 -3.98
C LEU A 9 -11.39 17.68 -3.59
N SER A 10 -11.19 18.27 -2.40
CA SER A 10 -11.99 19.38 -1.88
C SER A 10 -11.89 20.61 -2.77
N GLN A 11 -10.70 20.94 -3.27
CA GLN A 11 -10.48 22.05 -4.19
C GLN A 11 -11.16 21.83 -5.55
N GLN A 12 -11.05 20.62 -6.14
CA GLN A 12 -11.73 20.31 -7.40
C GLN A 12 -13.25 20.31 -7.25
N PHE A 13 -13.77 19.75 -6.15
CA PHE A 13 -15.20 19.79 -5.84
C PHE A 13 -15.69 21.23 -5.65
N SER A 14 -14.95 22.03 -4.88
CA SER A 14 -15.27 23.45 -4.66
C SER A 14 -15.24 24.26 -5.95
N ALA A 15 -14.32 23.98 -6.87
CA ALA A 15 -14.27 24.63 -8.18
C ALA A 15 -15.48 24.26 -9.05
N LEU A 16 -15.91 23.00 -8.99
CA LEU A 16 -17.08 22.53 -9.73
C LEU A 16 -18.38 23.16 -9.20
N VAL A 17 -18.51 23.26 -7.87
CA VAL A 17 -19.65 23.93 -7.21
C VAL A 17 -19.66 25.43 -7.47
N LYS A 18 -18.49 26.10 -7.52
CA LYS A 18 -18.40 27.54 -7.82
C LYS A 18 -18.73 27.91 -9.27
N ASN A 19 -18.53 26.99 -10.21
CA ASN A 19 -18.84 27.20 -11.62
C ASN A 19 -20.31 26.90 -11.97
N LEU A 20 -21.14 26.51 -10.99
CA LEU A 20 -22.58 26.40 -11.21
C LEU A 20 -23.20 27.80 -11.39
N PRO A 21 -24.10 27.99 -12.38
CA PRO A 21 -24.91 29.19 -12.47
C PRO A 21 -25.69 29.40 -11.17
N LYS A 22 -25.87 30.66 -10.75
CA LYS A 22 -26.65 30.98 -9.55
C LYS A 22 -28.08 30.43 -9.70
N GLY A 23 -28.41 29.39 -8.93
CA GLY A 23 -29.69 28.68 -8.97
C GLY A 23 -29.67 27.28 -9.60
N ALA A 24 -28.51 26.82 -10.10
CA ALA A 24 -28.35 25.44 -10.56
C ALA A 24 -28.25 24.46 -9.38
N GLU A 25 -28.83 23.26 -9.56
CA GLU A 25 -28.74 22.16 -8.59
C GLU A 25 -27.30 21.68 -8.47
N LEU A 26 -26.92 21.23 -7.26
CA LEU A 26 -25.61 20.61 -6.98
C LEU A 26 -25.21 19.64 -8.10
N PRO A 27 -23.90 19.52 -8.40
CA PRO A 27 -23.44 18.64 -9.47
C PRO A 27 -24.04 17.25 -9.33
N GLY A 28 -24.65 16.78 -10.42
CA GLY A 28 -25.37 15.52 -10.45
C GLY A 28 -24.46 14.34 -10.09
N GLN A 29 -25.10 13.22 -9.73
CA GLN A 29 -24.40 11.99 -9.33
C GLN A 29 -23.35 11.53 -10.36
N GLU A 30 -23.59 11.75 -11.65
CA GLU A 30 -22.64 11.42 -12.72
C GLU A 30 -21.39 12.30 -12.73
N GLN A 31 -21.52 13.62 -12.53
CA GLN A 31 -20.37 14.52 -12.49
C GLN A 31 -19.50 14.23 -11.26
N VAL A 32 -20.11 13.94 -10.12
CA VAL A 32 -19.40 13.54 -8.90
C VAL A 32 -18.67 12.20 -9.11
N LYS A 33 -19.33 11.23 -9.75
CA LYS A 33 -18.71 9.93 -10.07
C LYS A 33 -17.51 10.08 -11.00
N ALA A 34 -17.60 10.91 -12.03
CA ALA A 34 -16.50 11.16 -12.96
C ALA A 34 -15.28 11.82 -12.28
N LEU A 35 -15.51 12.76 -11.35
CA LEU A 35 -14.44 13.37 -10.55
C LEU A 35 -13.76 12.35 -9.63
N LEU A 36 -14.54 11.52 -8.94
CA LEU A 36 -14.01 10.46 -8.08
C LEU A 36 -13.20 9.45 -8.90
N GLN A 37 -13.69 9.05 -10.07
CA GLN A 37 -12.96 8.15 -10.97
C GLN A 37 -11.66 8.79 -11.47
N SER A 38 -11.67 10.07 -11.85
CA SER A 38 -10.46 10.80 -12.25
C SER A 38 -9.46 10.95 -11.10
N ALA A 39 -9.94 11.20 -9.89
CA ALA A 39 -9.10 11.30 -8.70
C ALA A 39 -8.47 9.96 -8.32
N LEU A 40 -9.25 8.86 -8.37
CA LEU A 40 -8.76 7.50 -8.13
C LEU A 40 -7.78 7.04 -9.22
N ALA A 41 -8.00 7.41 -10.48
CA ALA A 41 -7.09 7.08 -11.59
C ALA A 41 -5.73 7.81 -11.50
N LYS A 42 -5.66 8.93 -10.79
CA LYS A 42 -4.41 9.65 -10.50
C LYS A 42 -3.63 9.05 -9.33
N LEU A 43 -4.21 8.11 -8.61
CA LEU A 43 -3.53 7.36 -7.56
C LEU A 43 -2.92 6.10 -8.18
N ASP A 44 -1.72 5.75 -7.73
CA ASP A 44 -1.07 4.48 -8.07
C ASP A 44 -1.74 3.35 -7.26
N LEU A 45 -2.99 3.05 -7.63
CA LEU A 45 -3.81 2.05 -6.97
C LEU A 45 -3.47 0.68 -7.54
N VAL A 46 -3.03 -0.20 -6.66
CA VAL A 46 -3.03 -1.63 -6.94
C VAL A 46 -4.39 -2.21 -6.59
N THR A 47 -4.80 -3.23 -7.34
CA THR A 47 -6.01 -3.98 -7.02
C THR A 47 -5.86 -4.67 -5.67
N ARG A 48 -7.00 -5.00 -5.04
CA ARG A 48 -6.99 -5.74 -3.78
C ARG A 48 -6.26 -7.09 -3.92
N ASP A 49 -6.48 -7.77 -5.04
CA ASP A 49 -5.87 -9.07 -5.32
C ASP A 49 -4.36 -8.97 -5.48
N GLU A 50 -3.85 -7.93 -6.15
CA GLU A 50 -2.40 -7.67 -6.25
C GLU A 50 -1.78 -7.37 -4.89
N PHE A 51 -2.46 -6.58 -4.05
CA PHE A 51 -2.02 -6.33 -2.69
C PHE A 51 -1.95 -7.62 -1.87
N ASP A 52 -3.00 -8.44 -1.90
CA ASP A 52 -3.06 -9.70 -1.14
C ASP A 52 -2.01 -10.71 -1.67
N ALA A 53 -1.75 -10.73 -2.98
CA ALA A 53 -0.67 -11.53 -3.58
C ALA A 53 0.71 -11.10 -3.07
N GLN A 54 1.00 -9.79 -3.02
CA GLN A 54 2.27 -9.27 -2.50
C GLN A 54 2.42 -9.55 -0.99
N ALA A 55 1.33 -9.41 -0.22
CA ALA A 55 1.33 -9.75 1.20
C ALA A 55 1.65 -11.23 1.44
N ALA A 56 1.10 -12.13 0.61
CA ALA A 56 1.40 -13.56 0.67
C ALA A 56 2.86 -13.88 0.32
N VAL A 57 3.44 -13.20 -0.68
CA VAL A 57 4.86 -13.31 -1.00
C VAL A 57 5.71 -12.86 0.19
N LEU A 58 5.40 -11.70 0.78
CA LEU A 58 6.13 -11.18 1.93
C LEU A 58 6.08 -12.13 3.14
N SER A 59 4.90 -12.69 3.43
CA SER A 59 4.72 -13.68 4.49
C SER A 59 5.63 -14.90 4.29
N ARG A 60 5.65 -15.47 3.07
CA ARG A 60 6.54 -16.60 2.74
C ARG A 60 8.01 -16.23 2.84
N THR A 61 8.39 -15.01 2.45
CA THR A 61 9.78 -14.55 2.58
C THR A 61 10.20 -14.46 4.04
N ARG A 62 9.35 -13.93 4.93
CA ARG A 62 9.62 -13.91 6.37
C ARG A 62 9.86 -15.30 6.94
N GLN A 63 8.97 -16.24 6.61
CA GLN A 63 9.13 -17.64 7.04
C GLN A 63 10.45 -18.26 6.55
N LYS A 64 10.85 -17.98 5.30
CA LYS A 64 12.12 -18.45 4.76
C LYS A 64 13.33 -17.83 5.47
N VAL A 65 13.26 -16.54 5.80
CA VAL A 65 14.32 -15.84 6.56
C VAL A 65 14.47 -16.46 7.94
N GLU A 66 13.39 -16.63 8.70
CA GLU A 66 13.41 -17.27 10.02
C GLU A 66 14.00 -18.69 9.95
N ALA A 67 13.62 -19.48 8.94
CA ALA A 67 14.17 -20.82 8.76
C ALA A 67 15.68 -20.82 8.44
N LEU A 68 16.17 -19.81 7.70
CA LEU A 68 17.59 -19.65 7.41
C LEU A 68 18.36 -19.20 8.66
N GLU A 69 17.82 -18.29 9.46
CA GLU A 69 18.41 -17.86 10.73
C GLU A 69 18.59 -19.06 11.67
N VAL A 70 17.57 -19.90 11.83
CA VAL A 70 17.66 -21.13 12.65
C VAL A 70 18.76 -22.07 12.13
N ARG A 71 18.84 -22.25 10.81
CA ARG A 71 19.89 -23.09 10.21
C ARG A 71 21.28 -22.51 10.45
N MET A 72 21.44 -21.19 10.32
CA MET A 72 22.70 -20.51 10.56
C MET A 72 23.15 -20.69 12.01
N THR A 73 22.29 -20.39 13.00
CA THR A 73 22.61 -20.56 14.42
C THR A 73 23.02 -21.99 14.75
N LYS A 74 22.34 -22.99 14.16
CA LYS A 74 22.71 -24.40 14.33
C LYS A 74 24.12 -24.69 13.80
N LEU A 75 24.44 -24.21 12.60
CA LEU A 75 25.75 -24.40 11.99
C LEU A 75 26.86 -23.68 12.77
N GLU A 76 26.62 -22.44 13.20
CA GLU A 76 27.55 -21.69 14.05
C GLU A 76 27.81 -22.39 15.37
N SER A 77 26.77 -22.95 16.00
CA SER A 77 26.91 -23.71 17.25
C SER A 77 27.74 -24.98 17.05
N GLN A 78 27.52 -25.71 15.96
CA GLN A 78 28.30 -26.91 15.62
C GLN A 78 29.77 -26.59 15.34
N LEU A 79 30.03 -25.49 14.62
CA LEU A 79 31.39 -25.04 14.33
C LEU A 79 32.14 -24.67 15.61
N ASN A 80 31.50 -23.90 16.50
CA ASN A 80 32.08 -23.54 17.80
C ASN A 80 32.35 -24.78 18.67
N GLN A 81 31.44 -25.76 18.66
CA GLN A 81 31.66 -27.01 19.38
C GLN A 81 32.85 -27.79 18.83
N SER A 82 33.01 -27.88 17.50
CA SER A 82 34.15 -28.53 16.87
C SER A 82 35.48 -27.83 17.19
N LEU A 83 35.51 -26.51 17.21
CA LEU A 83 36.71 -25.74 17.54
C LEU A 83 37.13 -25.94 19.00
N ASN A 84 36.16 -25.97 19.92
CA ASN A 84 36.41 -26.21 21.35
C ASN A 84 36.86 -27.65 21.65
N GLN A 85 36.54 -28.62 20.81
CA GLN A 85 37.00 -30.01 20.94
C GLN A 85 38.41 -30.25 20.40
N ALA A 86 38.91 -29.34 19.54
CA ALA A 86 40.22 -29.43 18.92
C ALA A 86 41.32 -28.66 19.67
N SER A 87 40.96 -27.90 20.72
CA SER A 87 41.88 -27.18 21.62
C SER A 87 42.02 -27.92 22.94
#